data_AF-A0A1G6Y8C4-F1
#
_entry.id   AF-A0A1G6Y8C4-F1
#
_cell.length_a   1.000
_cell.length_b   1.000
_cell.length_c   1.000
_cell.angle_alpha   90.00
_cell.angle_beta   90.00
_cell.angle_gamma   90.00
#
_symmetry.space_group_name_H-M   'P 1'
#
loop_
_entity.id
_entity.type
_entity.pdbx_description
1 polymer ?
#
loop_
_entity_poly.entity_id
_entity_poly.type
_entity_poly.pdbx_seq_one_letter_code
_entity_poly.pdbx_strand_id
1 'polypeptide(L)'
;MKRIFKSLRRWVTRPDRPKPAESKVPAVKPMVDSLPIGPGLIYPDVLPENVWGSNLRGILPRADWDRLRIPVCEAAGMRCEVCGQPGHDPQTGRPRRPDCHEIWHFEVTSTTAVQRLARLIALCVDCHRLQHIGLANLRGEESLVKMQLKAVNAWSNDEIDLALENAAERLNWRSRYNWDLDLSLLAGKLQIRGYPCLVIAAKDRRRLGNSYFTR
;
A
#
# COMPACT_ATOMS: atom_id res chain seq x y z
N MET A 1 66.14 44.46 39.22
CA MET A 1 67.21 43.58 38.69
C MET A 1 66.84 42.13 38.95
N LYS A 2 66.77 41.30 37.88
CA LYS A 2 66.96 39.83 37.85
C LYS A 2 65.90 38.96 38.58
N ARG A 3 65.43 37.81 38.11
CA ARG A 3 65.47 37.04 36.84
C ARG A 3 64.52 35.84 37.06
N ILE A 4 63.62 35.59 36.11
CA ILE A 4 63.32 34.29 35.46
C ILE A 4 63.02 33.06 36.36
N PHE A 5 61.81 32.49 36.21
CA PHE A 5 61.63 31.04 35.96
C PHE A 5 60.35 30.73 35.16
N LYS A 6 60.55 30.09 33.99
CA LYS A 6 59.57 29.31 33.20
C LYS A 6 58.98 28.19 34.08
N SER A 7 57.75 27.73 33.94
CA SER A 7 57.30 26.71 32.97
C SER A 7 55.97 26.16 33.53
N LEU A 8 54.81 26.14 32.84
CA LEU A 8 54.31 25.03 32.02
C LEU A 8 52.85 25.39 31.70
N ARG A 9 52.53 25.69 30.44
CA ARG A 9 51.20 25.47 29.84
C ARG A 9 51.35 25.64 28.34
N ARG A 10 51.80 24.55 27.73
CA ARG A 10 51.77 24.34 26.28
C ARG A 10 50.30 24.31 25.88
N TRP A 11 49.77 25.43 25.41
CA TRP A 11 48.50 25.46 24.70
C TRP A 11 48.72 24.71 23.38
N VAL A 12 48.32 23.45 23.35
CA VAL A 12 48.14 22.72 22.09
C VAL A 12 46.89 23.33 21.46
N THR A 13 47.05 24.25 20.52
CA THR A 13 45.98 24.62 19.60
C THR A 13 45.61 23.36 18.82
N ARG A 14 44.46 22.76 19.15
CA ARG A 14 43.87 21.72 18.30
C ARG A 14 43.61 22.36 16.93
N PRO A 15 44.14 21.82 15.82
CA PRO A 15 43.75 22.30 14.51
C PRO A 15 42.24 22.08 14.36
N ASP A 16 41.55 23.07 13.80
CA ASP A 16 40.13 22.99 13.52
C ASP A 16 39.84 21.73 12.71
N ARG A 17 38.94 20.89 13.24
CA ARG A 17 38.48 19.70 12.52
C ARG A 17 37.65 20.21 11.34
N PRO A 18 38.01 19.91 10.07
CA PRO A 18 37.20 20.35 8.95
C PRO A 18 35.78 19.78 9.12
N LYS A 19 34.77 20.65 8.95
CA LYS A 19 33.36 20.22 8.92
C LYS A 19 33.24 19.10 7.88
N PRO A 20 32.58 17.97 8.19
CA PRO A 20 32.30 16.95 7.20
C PRO A 20 31.58 17.63 6.04
N ALA A 21 32.11 17.50 4.83
CA ALA A 21 31.43 17.98 3.64
C ALA A 21 30.07 17.28 3.58
N GLU A 22 28.98 18.06 3.51
CA GLU A 22 27.66 17.53 3.19
C GLU A 22 27.77 16.82 1.84
N SER A 23 27.82 15.48 1.88
CA SER A 23 27.83 14.68 0.67
C SER A 23 26.48 14.90 0.00
N LYS A 24 26.49 15.58 -1.15
CA LYS A 24 25.34 15.59 -2.06
C LYS A 24 25.18 14.18 -2.61
N VAL A 25 24.46 13.34 -1.88
CA VAL A 25 24.00 12.05 -2.39
C VAL A 25 23.10 12.37 -3.58
N PRO A 26 23.39 11.85 -4.79
CA PRO A 26 22.52 12.07 -5.94
C PRO A 26 21.10 11.62 -5.59
N ALA A 27 20.10 12.42 -5.97
CA ALA A 27 18.71 12.05 -5.79
C ALA A 27 18.43 10.78 -6.61
N VAL A 28 18.38 9.64 -5.92
CA VAL A 28 17.96 8.36 -6.53
C VAL A 28 16.51 8.53 -6.94
N LYS A 29 16.18 8.25 -8.21
CA LYS A 29 14.80 8.28 -8.67
C LYS A 29 13.99 7.27 -7.86
N PRO A 30 12.79 7.64 -7.37
CA PRO A 30 11.96 6.72 -6.62
C PRO A 30 11.62 5.50 -7.49
N MET A 31 11.76 4.30 -6.92
CA MET A 31 11.16 3.11 -7.52
C MET A 31 9.68 3.11 -7.15
N VAL A 32 8.82 3.12 -8.17
CA VAL A 32 7.36 3.12 -8.01
C VAL A 32 6.80 1.82 -8.56
N ASP A 33 6.10 1.08 -7.73
CA ASP A 33 5.28 -0.07 -8.11
C ASP A 33 3.80 0.31 -8.03
N SER A 34 3.13 0.25 -9.18
CA SER A 34 1.71 0.55 -9.35
C SER A 34 1.13 -0.36 -10.41
N LEU A 35 0.04 -1.04 -10.10
CA LEU A 35 -0.65 -1.87 -11.08
C LEU A 35 -1.72 -1.07 -11.83
N PRO A 36 -1.76 -1.14 -13.16
CA PRO A 36 -2.88 -0.61 -13.92
C PRO A 36 -4.13 -1.45 -13.64
N ILE A 37 -5.26 -0.75 -13.45
CA ILE A 37 -6.58 -1.36 -13.27
C ILE A 37 -7.64 -0.45 -13.87
N GLY A 38 -8.59 -1.04 -14.59
CA GLY A 38 -9.66 -0.29 -15.23
C GLY A 38 -10.63 -1.18 -16.00
N PRO A 39 -11.55 -0.58 -16.78
CA PRO A 39 -12.51 -1.33 -17.58
C PRO A 39 -11.80 -2.35 -18.49
N GLY A 40 -12.12 -3.62 -18.34
CA GLY A 40 -11.55 -4.72 -19.13
C GLY A 40 -10.09 -5.07 -18.82
N LEU A 41 -9.51 -4.56 -17.73
CA LEU A 41 -8.12 -4.86 -17.37
C LEU A 41 -7.91 -4.92 -15.85
N ILE A 42 -7.39 -6.04 -15.37
CA ILE A 42 -7.01 -6.23 -13.97
C ILE A 42 -5.84 -7.20 -13.84
N TYR A 43 -4.88 -6.87 -12.98
CA TYR A 43 -3.77 -7.76 -12.64
C TYR A 43 -4.00 -8.38 -11.26
N PRO A 44 -3.59 -9.63 -11.01
CA PRO A 44 -3.62 -10.18 -9.66
C PRO A 44 -2.70 -9.34 -8.76
N ASP A 45 -3.12 -9.00 -7.54
CA ASP A 45 -2.30 -8.25 -6.60
C ASP A 45 -2.16 -8.97 -5.25
N VAL A 46 -1.03 -8.73 -4.60
CA VAL A 46 -0.70 -9.30 -3.29
C VAL A 46 0.12 -8.31 -2.47
N LEU A 47 -0.34 -8.12 -1.24
CA LEU A 47 0.34 -7.25 -0.27
C LEU A 47 1.35 -8.07 0.56
N PRO A 48 2.44 -7.46 1.06
CA PRO A 48 3.34 -8.11 1.99
C PRO A 48 2.70 -8.28 3.39
N GLU A 49 3.15 -9.28 4.14
CA GLU A 49 2.57 -9.64 5.45
C GLU A 49 2.55 -8.46 6.43
N ASN A 50 3.59 -7.63 6.44
CA ASN A 50 3.71 -6.51 7.36
C ASN A 50 2.66 -5.41 7.18
N VAL A 51 1.84 -5.44 6.13
CA VAL A 51 0.71 -4.52 5.93
C VAL A 51 -0.66 -5.21 5.88
N TRP A 52 -0.72 -6.55 5.99
CA TRP A 52 -1.98 -7.28 5.94
C TRP A 52 -2.96 -6.76 6.99
N GLY A 53 -4.22 -6.61 6.58
CA GLY A 53 -5.32 -6.11 7.42
C GLY A 53 -5.24 -4.63 7.82
N SER A 54 -4.20 -3.89 7.42
CA SER A 54 -4.08 -2.44 7.64
C SER A 54 -4.84 -1.64 6.56
N ASN A 55 -6.10 -1.97 6.34
CA ASN A 55 -7.00 -1.35 5.35
C ASN A 55 -7.97 -0.34 5.99
N LEU A 56 -8.65 0.47 5.18
CA LEU A 56 -9.56 1.51 5.67
C LEU A 56 -10.70 0.94 6.52
N ARG A 57 -11.22 -0.24 6.15
CA ARG A 57 -12.26 -0.93 6.94
C ARG A 57 -11.78 -1.27 8.36
N GLY A 58 -10.52 -1.66 8.51
CA GLY A 58 -9.91 -2.06 9.78
C GLY A 58 -9.50 -0.88 10.66
N ILE A 59 -9.14 0.27 10.05
CA ILE A 59 -8.69 1.45 10.78
C ILE A 59 -9.80 2.44 11.12
N LEU A 60 -10.94 2.39 10.41
CA LEU A 60 -12.03 3.35 10.56
C LEU A 60 -13.24 2.75 11.30
N PRO A 61 -13.95 3.56 12.11
CA PRO A 61 -15.30 3.21 12.53
C PRO A 61 -16.18 2.93 11.31
N ARG A 62 -17.12 2.00 11.45
CA ARG A 62 -18.01 1.58 10.34
C ARG A 62 -18.73 2.76 9.67
N ALA A 63 -19.18 3.74 10.45
CA ALA A 63 -19.86 4.92 9.91
C ALA A 63 -18.95 5.75 9.00
N ASP A 64 -17.68 5.93 9.35
CA ASP A 64 -16.73 6.68 8.52
C ASP A 64 -16.29 5.87 7.30
N TRP A 65 -16.15 4.55 7.46
CA TRP A 65 -15.94 3.68 6.30
C TRP A 65 -17.12 3.70 5.33
N ASP A 66 -18.35 3.67 5.85
CA ASP A 66 -19.59 3.76 5.06
C ASP A 66 -19.64 5.08 4.27
N ARG A 67 -19.25 6.21 4.88
CA ARG A 67 -19.15 7.52 4.22
C ARG A 67 -18.16 7.55 3.05
N LEU A 68 -17.10 6.74 3.08
CA LEU A 68 -16.13 6.65 1.99
C LEU A 68 -16.57 5.66 0.92
N ARG A 69 -16.97 4.45 1.31
CA ARG A 69 -17.19 3.33 0.38
C ARG A 69 -18.50 3.42 -0.40
N ILE A 70 -19.57 3.96 0.20
CA ILE A 70 -20.89 3.99 -0.44
C ILE A 70 -20.87 4.91 -1.66
N PRO A 71 -20.35 6.15 -1.60
CA PRO A 71 -20.25 7.02 -2.77
C PRO A 71 -19.41 6.42 -3.91
N VAL A 72 -18.38 5.63 -3.59
CA VAL A 72 -17.56 4.94 -4.61
C VAL A 72 -18.41 3.93 -5.37
N CYS A 73 -19.18 3.08 -4.67
CA CYS A 73 -20.10 2.14 -5.30
C CYS A 73 -21.20 2.85 -6.11
N GLU A 74 -21.76 3.94 -5.59
CA GLU A 74 -22.81 4.73 -6.24
C GLU A 74 -22.32 5.40 -7.53
N ALA A 75 -21.14 6.01 -7.49
CA ALA A 75 -20.51 6.62 -8.66
C ALA A 75 -20.22 5.59 -9.76
N ALA A 76 -19.94 4.33 -9.39
CA ALA A 76 -19.79 3.21 -10.32
C ALA A 76 -21.14 2.61 -10.79
N GLY A 77 -22.28 3.23 -10.48
CA GLY A 77 -23.60 2.72 -10.85
C GLY A 77 -23.93 1.37 -10.22
N MET A 78 -23.41 1.11 -9.01
CA MET A 78 -23.52 -0.16 -8.28
C MET A 78 -22.95 -1.38 -9.05
N ARG A 79 -21.97 -1.15 -9.92
CA ARG A 79 -21.31 -2.18 -10.73
C ARG A 79 -19.80 -2.18 -10.52
N CYS A 80 -19.18 -3.31 -10.86
CA CYS A 80 -17.73 -3.43 -10.89
C CYS A 80 -17.16 -2.48 -11.95
N GLU A 81 -16.21 -1.62 -11.57
CA GLU A 81 -15.54 -0.69 -12.49
C GLU A 81 -14.62 -1.39 -13.50
N VAL A 82 -14.30 -2.67 -13.26
CA VAL A 82 -13.43 -3.47 -14.13
C VAL A 82 -14.25 -4.30 -15.12
N CYS A 83 -15.15 -5.16 -14.64
CA CYS A 83 -15.88 -6.11 -15.49
C CYS A 83 -17.34 -5.71 -15.78
N GLY A 84 -17.85 -4.63 -15.18
CA GLY A 84 -19.23 -4.17 -15.35
C GLY A 84 -20.32 -5.02 -14.67
N GLN A 85 -19.95 -6.17 -14.09
CA GLN A 85 -20.89 -7.05 -13.40
C GLN A 85 -21.39 -6.45 -12.08
N PRO A 86 -22.63 -6.73 -11.68
CA PRO A 86 -23.14 -6.32 -10.37
C PRO A 86 -22.39 -7.05 -9.25
N GLY A 87 -22.37 -6.44 -8.07
CA GLY A 87 -21.92 -7.12 -6.86
C GLY A 87 -22.89 -8.23 -6.45
N HIS A 88 -22.37 -9.32 -5.90
CA HIS A 88 -23.18 -10.39 -5.35
C HIS A 88 -22.54 -10.95 -4.07
N ASP A 89 -23.38 -11.57 -3.25
CA ASP A 89 -22.96 -12.29 -2.06
C ASP A 89 -22.43 -13.68 -2.47
N PRO A 90 -21.18 -14.03 -2.12
CA PRO A 90 -20.55 -15.26 -2.60
C PRO A 90 -21.17 -16.54 -2.02
N GLN A 91 -21.96 -16.46 -0.94
CA GLN A 91 -22.60 -17.63 -0.33
C GLN A 91 -24.04 -17.83 -0.81
N THR A 92 -24.79 -16.75 -0.95
CA THR A 92 -26.22 -16.78 -1.29
C THR A 92 -26.51 -16.45 -2.75
N GLY A 93 -25.53 -15.91 -3.48
CA GLY A 93 -25.69 -15.42 -4.86
C GLY A 93 -26.56 -14.17 -4.99
N ARG A 94 -27.07 -13.63 -3.88
CA ARG A 94 -27.99 -12.49 -3.92
C ARG A 94 -27.26 -11.20 -4.33
N PRO A 95 -27.91 -10.29 -5.07
CA PRO A 95 -27.32 -9.00 -5.40
C PRO A 95 -26.95 -8.22 -4.14
N ARG A 96 -25.78 -7.58 -4.16
CA ARG A 96 -25.35 -6.62 -3.15
C ARG A 96 -24.48 -5.54 -3.78
N ARG A 97 -24.12 -4.52 -3.00
CA ARG A 97 -23.13 -3.54 -3.44
C ARG A 97 -21.78 -4.22 -3.74
N PRO A 98 -21.07 -3.80 -4.80
CA PRO A 98 -19.67 -4.15 -5.01
C PRO A 98 -18.82 -3.86 -3.76
N ASP A 99 -17.71 -4.56 -3.62
CA ASP A 99 -16.71 -4.23 -2.60
C ASP A 99 -15.97 -2.96 -2.99
N CYS A 100 -15.75 -2.07 -2.02
CA CYS A 100 -14.85 -0.93 -2.20
C CYS A 100 -13.45 -1.38 -1.80
N HIS A 101 -12.52 -1.28 -2.74
CA HIS A 101 -11.14 -1.74 -2.59
C HIS A 101 -10.17 -0.55 -2.69
N GLU A 102 -9.10 -0.61 -1.91
CA GLU A 102 -8.00 0.34 -1.97
C GLU A 102 -6.96 -0.04 -3.03
N ILE A 103 -6.74 0.84 -4.00
CA ILE A 103 -5.61 0.74 -4.93
C ILE A 103 -4.40 1.44 -4.33
N TRP A 104 -3.27 0.74 -4.31
CA TRP A 104 -2.04 1.18 -3.65
C TRP A 104 -0.93 1.47 -4.67
N HIS A 105 -0.17 2.53 -4.41
CA HIS A 105 1.15 2.76 -5.00
C HIS A 105 2.21 2.51 -3.93
N PHE A 106 3.26 1.79 -4.30
CA PHE A 106 4.41 1.55 -3.44
C PHE A 106 5.59 2.35 -3.97
N GLU A 107 6.13 3.24 -3.16
CA GLU A 107 7.24 4.13 -3.53
C GLU A 107 8.41 3.92 -2.58
N VAL A 108 9.60 3.69 -3.13
CA VAL A 108 10.86 3.57 -2.37
C VAL A 108 11.83 4.63 -2.84
N THR A 109 12.35 5.40 -1.88
CA THR A 109 13.48 6.31 -2.04
C THR A 109 14.71 5.77 -1.31
N SER A 110 15.83 6.51 -1.31
CA SER A 110 17.01 6.13 -0.52
C SER A 110 16.77 6.12 0.99
N THR A 111 15.73 6.79 1.49
CA THR A 111 15.48 6.97 2.93
C THR A 111 14.11 6.51 3.40
N THR A 112 13.17 6.27 2.50
CA THR A 112 11.77 5.99 2.84
C THR A 112 11.16 4.91 1.95
N ALA A 113 10.18 4.19 2.49
CA ALA A 113 9.32 3.27 1.75
C ALA A 113 7.87 3.56 2.14
N VAL A 114 7.04 3.95 1.16
CA VAL A 114 5.67 4.44 1.39
C VAL A 114 4.68 3.62 0.58
N GLN A 115 3.65 3.10 1.25
CA GLN A 115 2.43 2.59 0.64
C GLN A 115 1.40 3.71 0.65
N ARG A 116 1.12 4.28 -0.52
CA ARG A 116 0.19 5.40 -0.70
C ARG A 116 -1.13 4.93 -1.28
N LEU A 117 -2.24 5.37 -0.71
CA LEU A 117 -3.55 5.18 -1.31
C LEU A 117 -3.63 6.00 -2.60
N ALA A 118 -3.80 5.32 -3.72
CA ALA A 118 -3.94 5.94 -5.03
C ALA A 118 -5.41 6.18 -5.40
N ARG A 119 -6.29 5.22 -5.09
CA ARG A 119 -7.73 5.33 -5.39
C ARG A 119 -8.56 4.36 -4.56
N LEU A 120 -9.84 4.67 -4.40
CA LEU A 120 -10.87 3.69 -4.04
C LEU A 120 -11.63 3.25 -5.29
N ILE A 121 -11.84 1.95 -5.45
CA ILE A 121 -12.49 1.34 -6.62
C ILE A 121 -13.60 0.38 -6.19
N ALA A 122 -14.71 0.36 -6.93
CA ALA A 122 -15.79 -0.61 -6.76
C ALA A 122 -15.51 -1.88 -7.59
N LEU A 123 -15.44 -3.04 -6.93
CA LEU A 123 -15.16 -4.34 -7.53
C LEU A 123 -16.23 -5.37 -7.17
N CYS A 124 -16.65 -6.21 -8.12
CA CYS A 124 -17.41 -7.41 -7.78
C CYS A 124 -16.53 -8.38 -6.96
N VAL A 125 -17.14 -9.38 -6.32
CA VAL A 125 -16.39 -10.30 -5.44
C VAL A 125 -15.28 -11.03 -6.19
N ASP A 126 -15.48 -11.36 -7.46
CA ASP A 126 -14.48 -12.07 -8.26
C ASP A 126 -13.31 -11.19 -8.64
N CYS A 127 -13.55 -9.97 -9.16
CA CYS A 127 -12.48 -9.01 -9.40
C CYS A 127 -11.77 -8.59 -8.11
N HIS A 128 -12.49 -8.49 -7.00
CA HIS A 128 -11.88 -8.18 -5.71
C HIS A 128 -10.96 -9.31 -5.22
N ARG A 129 -11.32 -10.58 -5.46
CA ARG A 129 -10.48 -11.74 -5.15
C ARG A 129 -9.10 -11.66 -5.82
N LEU A 130 -9.04 -11.16 -7.07
CA LEU A 130 -7.78 -10.99 -7.80
C LEU A 130 -6.80 -10.06 -7.07
N GLN A 131 -7.30 -9.05 -6.37
CA GLN A 131 -6.47 -8.11 -5.60
C GLN A 131 -5.99 -8.68 -4.25
N HIS A 132 -6.47 -9.87 -3.88
CA HIS A 132 -6.10 -10.59 -2.66
C HIS A 132 -5.63 -12.01 -2.99
N ILE A 133 -4.78 -12.17 -4.01
CA ILE A 133 -4.44 -13.51 -4.49
C ILE A 133 -3.73 -14.37 -3.43
N GLY A 134 -2.96 -13.75 -2.53
CA GLY A 134 -2.37 -14.47 -1.39
C GLY A 134 -3.44 -15.16 -0.52
N LEU A 135 -4.57 -14.50 -0.26
CA LEU A 135 -5.69 -15.09 0.46
C LEU A 135 -6.44 -16.13 -0.39
N ALA A 136 -6.61 -15.87 -1.69
CA ALA A 136 -7.24 -16.83 -2.60
C ALA A 136 -6.46 -18.16 -2.64
N ASN A 137 -5.13 -18.10 -2.70
CA ASN A 137 -4.26 -19.28 -2.70
C ASN A 137 -4.40 -20.07 -1.39
N LEU A 138 -4.40 -19.39 -0.24
CA LEU A 138 -4.64 -20.04 1.06
C LEU A 138 -6.00 -20.76 1.15
N ARG A 139 -6.98 -20.35 0.34
CA ARG A 139 -8.31 -20.95 0.26
C ARG A 139 -8.44 -21.99 -0.86
N GLY A 140 -7.40 -22.22 -1.66
CA GLY A 140 -7.47 -23.09 -2.83
C GLY A 140 -8.32 -22.51 -3.98
N GLU A 141 -8.48 -21.18 -4.04
CA GLU A 141 -9.33 -20.48 -5.01
C GLU A 141 -8.58 -20.01 -6.26
N GLU A 142 -7.36 -20.50 -6.51
CA GLU A 142 -6.52 -20.07 -7.65
C GLU A 142 -7.22 -20.28 -9.01
N SER A 143 -7.98 -21.37 -9.16
CA SER A 143 -8.74 -21.64 -10.39
C SER A 143 -9.78 -20.57 -10.70
N LEU A 144 -10.42 -20.00 -9.67
CA LEU A 144 -11.37 -18.89 -9.81
C LEU A 144 -10.65 -17.60 -10.24
N VAL A 145 -9.44 -17.37 -9.72
CA VAL A 145 -8.60 -16.24 -10.12
C VAL A 145 -8.24 -16.35 -11.61
N LYS A 146 -7.75 -17.51 -12.07
CA LYS A 146 -7.41 -17.73 -13.48
C LYS A 146 -8.62 -17.57 -14.40
N MET A 147 -9.77 -18.13 -14.01
CA MET A 147 -11.01 -18.00 -14.77
C MET A 147 -11.42 -16.53 -14.95
N GLN A 148 -11.36 -15.75 -13.87
CA GLN A 148 -11.76 -14.35 -13.91
C GLN A 148 -10.75 -13.48 -14.69
N LEU A 149 -9.43 -13.74 -14.58
CA LEU A 149 -8.42 -13.06 -15.40
C LEU A 149 -8.67 -13.30 -16.89
N LYS A 150 -8.94 -14.55 -17.28
CA LYS A 150 -9.31 -14.92 -18.65
C LYS A 150 -10.56 -14.19 -19.12
N ALA A 151 -11.61 -14.16 -18.29
CA ALA A 151 -12.88 -13.55 -18.63
C ALA A 151 -12.81 -12.03 -18.79
N VAL A 152 -12.02 -11.35 -17.95
CA VAL A 152 -11.92 -9.88 -17.95
C VAL A 152 -10.92 -9.38 -18.98
N ASN A 153 -9.71 -9.95 -19.01
CA ASN A 153 -8.61 -9.43 -19.81
C ASN A 153 -8.51 -10.08 -21.19
N ALA A 154 -9.28 -11.14 -21.45
CA ALA A 154 -9.17 -11.99 -22.64
C ALA A 154 -7.77 -12.62 -22.82
N TRP A 155 -7.03 -12.82 -21.73
CA TRP A 155 -5.69 -13.40 -21.75
C TRP A 155 -5.70 -14.91 -21.97
N SER A 156 -4.62 -15.38 -22.60
CA SER A 156 -4.23 -16.79 -22.70
C SER A 156 -3.76 -17.34 -21.35
N ASN A 157 -3.62 -18.67 -21.25
CA ASN A 157 -3.11 -19.29 -20.03
C ASN A 157 -1.68 -18.85 -19.73
N ASP A 158 -0.82 -18.73 -20.75
CA ASP A 158 0.57 -18.30 -20.60
C ASP A 158 0.67 -16.87 -20.05
N GLU A 159 -0.16 -15.96 -20.56
CA GLU A 159 -0.25 -14.58 -20.04
C GLU A 159 -0.76 -14.53 -18.59
N ILE A 160 -1.70 -15.40 -18.24
CA ILE A 160 -2.20 -15.52 -16.87
C ILE A 160 -1.11 -16.04 -15.93
N ASP A 161 -0.42 -17.11 -16.30
CA ASP A 161 0.65 -17.69 -15.50
C ASP A 161 1.80 -16.68 -15.32
N LEU A 162 2.18 -15.96 -16.38
CA LEU A 162 3.14 -14.86 -16.28
C LEU A 162 2.65 -13.74 -15.35
N ALA A 163 1.36 -13.38 -15.37
CA ALA A 163 0.82 -12.38 -14.46
C ALA A 163 0.87 -12.81 -12.98
N LEU A 164 0.71 -14.11 -12.72
CA LEU A 164 0.83 -14.71 -11.39
C LEU A 164 2.28 -14.73 -10.90
N GLU A 165 3.23 -15.09 -11.77
CA GLU A 165 4.67 -15.00 -11.49
C GLU A 165 5.08 -13.56 -11.18
N ASN A 166 4.65 -12.60 -12.00
CA ASN A 166 4.87 -11.17 -11.75
C ASN A 166 4.27 -10.70 -10.41
N ALA A 167 3.16 -11.29 -9.95
CA ALA A 167 2.61 -10.99 -8.63
C ALA A 167 3.50 -11.53 -7.50
N ALA A 168 4.07 -12.73 -7.66
CA ALA A 168 5.02 -13.28 -6.70
C ALA A 168 6.33 -12.46 -6.65
N GLU A 169 6.84 -12.01 -7.80
CA GLU A 169 8.01 -11.13 -7.85
C GLU A 169 7.75 -9.78 -7.16
N ARG A 170 6.59 -9.17 -7.39
CA ARG A 170 6.18 -7.95 -6.69
C ARG A 170 6.06 -8.18 -5.20
N LEU A 171 5.51 -9.31 -4.75
CA LEU A 171 5.49 -9.67 -3.32
C LEU A 171 6.89 -9.74 -2.74
N ASN A 172 7.81 -10.41 -3.43
CA ASN A 172 9.20 -10.56 -3.01
C ASN A 172 9.91 -9.21 -2.90
N TRP A 173 9.63 -8.28 -3.82
CA TRP A 173 10.15 -6.93 -3.74
C TRP A 173 9.50 -6.15 -2.59
N ARG A 174 8.17 -6.18 -2.47
CA ARG A 174 7.42 -5.46 -1.43
C ARG A 174 7.79 -5.92 -0.02
N SER A 175 8.15 -7.19 0.15
CA SER A 175 8.51 -7.78 1.45
C SER A 175 9.88 -7.32 1.98
N ARG A 176 10.68 -6.60 1.19
CA ARG A 176 12.00 -6.08 1.61
C ARG A 176 11.92 -4.83 2.47
N TYR A 177 10.75 -4.21 2.59
CA TYR A 177 10.58 -2.89 3.17
C TYR A 177 9.52 -2.88 4.27
N ASN A 178 9.67 -1.93 5.20
CA ASN A 178 8.62 -1.56 6.14
C ASN A 178 7.93 -0.30 5.61
N TRP A 179 6.63 -0.40 5.37
CA TRP A 179 5.89 0.61 4.61
C TRP A 179 5.19 1.62 5.52
N ASP A 180 5.61 2.89 5.43
CA ASP A 180 4.80 3.99 5.92
C ASP A 180 3.47 4.02 5.14
N LEU A 181 2.38 4.38 5.80
CA LEU A 181 1.06 4.47 5.21
C LEU A 181 0.75 5.92 4.90
N ASP A 182 0.43 6.21 3.64
CA ASP A 182 0.01 7.54 3.20
C ASP A 182 -1.45 7.50 2.72
N LEU A 183 -2.35 8.09 3.51
CA LEU A 183 -3.77 8.25 3.23
C LEU A 183 -4.14 9.71 2.92
N SER A 184 -3.15 10.56 2.59
CA SER A 184 -3.37 11.99 2.35
C SER A 184 -4.36 12.29 1.21
N LEU A 185 -4.60 11.33 0.30
CA LEU A 185 -5.68 11.38 -0.70
C LEU A 185 -7.07 11.61 -0.07
N LEU A 186 -7.25 11.21 1.18
CA LEU A 186 -8.51 11.36 1.93
C LEU A 186 -8.52 12.60 2.82
N ALA A 187 -7.54 13.51 2.69
CA ALA A 187 -7.54 14.77 3.42
C ALA A 187 -8.86 15.53 3.22
N GLY A 188 -9.41 16.06 4.32
CA GLY A 188 -10.73 16.70 4.34
C GLY A 188 -11.93 15.75 4.38
N LYS A 189 -11.77 14.47 4.04
CA LYS A 189 -12.81 13.43 4.17
C LYS A 189 -12.60 12.51 5.36
N LEU A 190 -11.35 12.38 5.80
CA LEU A 190 -10.93 11.51 6.88
C LEU A 190 -10.11 12.29 7.91
N GLN A 191 -10.28 11.94 9.18
CA GLN A 191 -9.45 12.39 10.29
C GLN A 191 -9.04 11.18 11.14
N ILE A 192 -7.75 11.03 11.41
CA ILE A 192 -7.23 10.01 12.31
C ILE A 192 -6.54 10.71 13.47
N ARG A 193 -6.98 10.42 14.70
CA ARG A 193 -6.41 11.03 15.91
C ARG A 193 -4.91 10.72 16.00
N GLY A 194 -4.10 11.76 16.15
CA GLY A 194 -2.64 11.66 16.22
C GLY A 194 -1.93 11.67 14.85
N TYR A 195 -2.67 11.63 13.74
CA TYR A 195 -2.11 11.65 12.38
C TYR A 195 -2.87 12.66 11.50
N PRO A 196 -2.77 13.98 11.78
CA PRO A 196 -3.55 15.00 11.08
C PRO A 196 -3.22 15.13 9.59
N CYS A 197 -1.98 14.80 9.18
CA CYS A 197 -1.57 14.76 7.78
C CYS A 197 -1.90 13.42 7.09
N LEU A 198 -2.47 12.46 7.81
CA LEU A 198 -2.80 11.11 7.32
C LEU A 198 -1.59 10.31 6.77
N VAL A 199 -0.39 10.67 7.21
CA VAL A 199 0.84 9.90 6.99
C VAL A 199 1.23 9.23 8.31
N ILE A 200 1.33 7.90 8.30
CA ILE A 200 1.54 7.07 9.48
C ILE A 200 2.80 6.23 9.29
N ALA A 201 3.76 6.38 10.18
CA ALA A 201 5.00 5.61 10.12
C ALA A 201 4.71 4.09 10.23
N ALA A 202 5.50 3.26 9.56
CA ALA A 202 5.32 1.81 9.52
C ALA A 202 5.20 1.19 10.93
N LYS A 203 6.02 1.67 11.86
CA LYS A 203 6.03 1.24 13.27
C LYS A 203 4.73 1.54 14.02
N ASP A 204 3.99 2.53 13.57
CA ASP A 204 2.79 3.04 14.22
C ASP A 204 1.50 2.47 13.62
N ARG A 205 1.56 1.80 12.45
CA ARG A 205 0.38 1.23 11.76
C ARG A 205 -0.45 0.31 12.64
N ARG A 206 0.21 -0.52 13.46
CA ARG A 206 -0.47 -1.42 14.40
C ARG A 206 -1.38 -0.70 15.40
N ARG A 207 -1.14 0.59 15.67
CA ARG A 207 -1.97 1.40 16.57
C ARG A 207 -3.32 1.76 15.96
N LEU A 208 -3.47 1.67 14.64
CA LEU A 208 -4.70 2.02 13.94
C LEU A 208 -5.76 0.91 13.99
N GLY A 209 -5.40 -0.30 14.41
CA GLY A 209 -6.23 -1.50 14.27
C GLY A 209 -5.84 -2.32 13.04
N ASN A 210 -6.36 -3.54 12.96
CA ASN A 210 -5.99 -4.48 11.90
C ASN A 210 -7.12 -5.49 11.66
N SER A 211 -7.73 -5.45 10.47
CA SER A 211 -8.86 -6.30 10.13
C SER A 211 -8.52 -7.79 9.97
N TYR A 212 -7.24 -8.14 9.91
CA TYR A 212 -6.80 -9.54 9.79
C TYR A 212 -6.94 -10.28 11.12
N PHE A 213 -6.66 -9.59 12.23
CA PHE A 213 -6.71 -10.16 13.59
C PHE A 213 -8.04 -9.94 14.31
N THR A 214 -8.86 -9.00 13.83
CA THR A 214 -10.20 -8.75 14.37
C THR A 214 -11.23 -9.45 13.48
N ARG A 215 -11.48 -10.73 13.74
CA ARG A 215 -12.65 -11.44 13.21
C ARG A 215 -13.79 -11.43 14.22
#